data_AF-A0AAU3LKT3-F1
#
_entry.id   AF-A0AAU3LKT3-F1
#
_cell.length_a   1.000
_cell.length_b   1.000
_cell.length_c   1.000
_cell.angle_alpha   90.00
_cell.angle_beta   90.00
_cell.angle_gamma   90.00
#
_symmetry.space_group_name_H-M   'P 1'
#
loop_
_entity.id
_entity.type
_entity.pdbx_description
1 polymer ?
#
loop_
_entity_poly.entity_id
_entity_poly.type
_entity_poly.pdbx_seq_one_letter_code
_entity_poly.pdbx_strand_id
1 'polypeptide(L)' 'MRRPSPSSAVFRIRWLPGTDVLLGTCHCGAEHESQDPVEMWDWMLAHPDHLTPKDTPR' A
#
# COMPACT_ATOMS: atom_id res chain seq x y z
N MET A 1 -16.52 16.16 0.16
CA MET A 1 -15.75 14.96 -0.27
C MET A 1 -16.36 13.75 0.43
N ARG A 2 -16.84 12.76 -0.32
CA ARG A 2 -17.56 11.59 0.23
C ARG A 2 -16.53 10.63 0.83
N ARG A 3 -16.60 10.34 2.13
CA ARG A 3 -15.77 9.30 2.76
C ARG A 3 -16.21 7.95 2.18
N PRO A 4 -15.33 7.12 1.60
CA PRO A 4 -15.72 5.80 1.12
C PRO A 4 -16.23 4.97 2.29
N SER A 5 -17.32 4.21 2.05
CA SER A 5 -17.80 3.19 2.98
C SER A 5 -16.73 2.10 3.17
N PRO A 6 -16.67 1.43 4.33
CA PRO A 6 -15.65 0.39 4.60
C PRO A 6 -15.64 -0.76 3.59
N SER A 7 -16.75 -1.01 2.89
CA SER A 7 -16.86 -1.97 1.77
C SER A 7 -16.31 -1.45 0.42
N SER A 8 -15.65 -0.29 0.40
CA SER A 8 -15.19 0.39 -0.82
C SER A 8 -13.71 0.79 -0.78
N ALA A 9 -12.92 0.15 0.09
CA ALA A 9 -11.46 0.34 0.10
C ALA A 9 -10.87 -0.22 -1.22
N VAL A 10 -10.49 0.67 -2.12
CA VAL A 10 -9.78 0.30 -3.36
C VAL A 10 -8.29 0.33 -3.10
N PHE A 11 -7.68 -0.85 -3.14
CA PHE A 11 -6.24 -1.01 -3.15
C PHE A 11 -5.73 -1.09 -4.59
N ARG A 12 -4.58 -0.50 -4.88
CA ARG A 12 -3.97 -0.54 -6.21
C ARG A 12 -2.56 -1.10 -6.11
N ILE A 13 -2.23 -2.09 -6.94
CA ILE A 13 -0.90 -2.68 -7.05
C ILE A 13 -0.47 -2.59 -8.51
N ARG A 14 0.75 -2.14 -8.76
CA ARG A 14 1.38 -2.19 -10.08
C ARG A 14 2.82 -2.67 -9.95
N TRP A 15 3.33 -3.35 -10.98
CA TRP A 15 4.76 -3.61 -11.09
C TRP A 15 5.50 -2.36 -11.56
N LEU A 16 6.70 -2.13 -11.02
CA LEU A 16 7.64 -1.15 -11.54
C LEU A 16 8.36 -1.73 -12.77
N PRO A 17 8.33 -1.05 -13.93
CA PRO A 17 8.92 -1.57 -15.17
C PRO A 17 10.39 -1.99 -15.01
N GLY A 18 10.73 -3.16 -15.54
CA GLY A 18 12.11 -3.68 -15.52
C GLY A 18 12.57 -4.23 -14.16
N THR A 19 11.67 -4.36 -13.19
CA THR A 19 11.95 -4.91 -11.86
C THR A 19 10.88 -5.92 -11.45
N ASP A 20 11.14 -6.66 -10.37
CA ASP A 20 10.13 -7.48 -9.70
C ASP A 20 9.49 -6.74 -8.51
N VAL A 21 9.58 -5.41 -8.49
CA VAL A 21 9.04 -4.58 -7.41
C VAL A 21 7.57 -4.26 -7.68
N LEU A 22 6.73 -4.53 -6.68
CA LEU A 22 5.36 -4.08 -6.58
C LEU A 22 5.31 -2.71 -5.90
N LEU A 23 4.63 -1.76 -6.51
CA LEU A 23 4.25 -0.50 -5.87
C LEU A 23 2.77 -0.54 -5.54
N GLY A 24 2.49 -0.63 -4.24
CA GLY A 24 1.15 -0.63 -3.66
C GLY A 24 0.71 0.78 -3.27
N THR A 25 -0.58 1.07 -3.46
CA THR A 25 -1.25 2.26 -2.94
C THR A 25 -2.45 1.83 -2.10
N CYS A 26 -2.40 2.16 -0.80
CA CYS A 26 -3.50 1.92 0.13
C CYS A 26 -4.70 2.83 -0.18
N HIS A 27 -5.88 2.47 0.30
CA HIS A 27 -7.09 3.30 0.14
C HIS A 27 -6.96 4.68 0.83
N CYS A 28 -6.02 4.85 1.77
CA CYS A 28 -5.69 6.14 2.39
C CYS A 28 -4.71 7.00 1.55
N GLY A 29 -4.18 6.45 0.46
CA GLY A 29 -3.20 7.12 -0.41
C GLY A 29 -1.73 6.88 -0.04
N ALA A 30 -1.44 6.14 1.04
CA ALA A 30 -0.08 5.73 1.35
C ALA A 30 0.49 4.79 0.27
N GLU A 31 1.80 4.84 0.07
CA GLU A 31 2.52 4.02 -0.89
C GLU A 31 3.58 3.16 -0.19
N HIS A 32 3.79 1.95 -0.71
CA HIS A 32 4.80 1.01 -0.25
C HIS A 32 5.34 0.20 -1.42
N GLU A 33 6.63 -0.12 -1.38
CA GLU A 33 7.33 -0.94 -2.36
C GLU A 33 7.75 -2.24 -1.72
N SER A 34 7.43 -3.37 -2.34
CA SER A 34 7.92 -4.69 -1.94
C SER A 34 8.04 -5.58 -3.17
N GLN A 35 8.98 -6.53 -3.15
CA GLN A 35 9.05 -7.58 -4.17
C GLN A 35 8.20 -8.81 -3.83
N ASP A 36 7.73 -8.92 -2.57
CA ASP A 36 6.92 -10.03 -2.10
C ASP A 36 5.42 -9.66 -2.15
N PRO A 37 4.61 -10.37 -2.95
CA PRO A 37 3.17 -10.16 -2.97
C PRO A 37 2.49 -10.39 -1.61
N VAL A 38 3.01 -11.27 -0.75
CA VAL A 38 2.45 -11.54 0.58
C VAL A 38 2.71 -10.35 1.49
N GLU A 39 3.96 -9.88 1.56
CA GLU A 39 4.33 -8.67 2.32
C GLU A 39 3.49 -7.46 1.86
N MET A 40 3.28 -7.31 0.55
CA MET A 40 2.45 -6.25 -0.01
C MET A 40 1.00 -6.30 0.52
N TRP A 41 0.39 -7.48 0.55
CA TRP A 41 -0.97 -7.63 1.07
C TRP A 41 -1.05 -7.47 2.59
N ASP A 42 -0.07 -8.00 3.33
CA ASP A 42 0.04 -7.80 4.77
C ASP A 42 0.12 -6.31 5.11
N TRP A 43 0.93 -5.54 4.38
CA TRP A 43 1.02 -4.09 4.52
C TRP A 43 -0.31 -3.39 4.20
N MET A 44 -0.98 -3.76 3.10
CA MET A 44 -2.24 -3.11 2.70
C MET A 44 -3.38 -3.33 3.70
N LEU A 45 -3.47 -4.54 4.25
CA LEU A 45 -4.51 -4.95 5.20
C LEU A 45 -4.23 -4.48 6.62
N ALA A 46 -2.98 -4.14 6.94
CA ALA A 46 -2.61 -3.57 8.24
C ALA A 46 -3.10 -2.14 8.47
N HIS A 47 -3.78 -1.48 7.51
CA HIS A 47 -4.37 -0.16 7.74
C HIS A 47 -5.29 -0.16 8.98
N PRO A 48 -5.14 0.79 9.93
CA PRO A 48 -4.36 2.04 9.85
C PRO A 48 -2.90 1.97 10.30
N ASP A 49 -2.42 0.81 10.75
CA ASP A 49 -1.14 0.61 11.44
C ASP A 49 0.05 0.33 10.51
N HIS A 50 -0.16 0.34 9.18
CA HIS A 50 0.93 0.13 8.23
C HIS A 50 1.96 1.27 8.28
N LEU A 51 3.24 0.92 8.16
CA LEU A 51 4.33 1.89 8.15
C LEU A 51 4.52 2.44 6.74
N THR A 52 4.56 3.76 6.58
CA THR A 52 4.96 4.38 5.32
C THR A 52 6.46 4.65 5.32
N PRO A 53 7.11 4.76 4.14
CA PRO A 53 8.52 5.18 4.07
C PRO A 53 8.81 6.53 4.76
N LYS A 54 7.78 7.35 5.00
CA LYS A 54 7.89 8.62 5.74
C LYS A 54 7.97 8.43 7.26
N ASP A 55 7.65 7.24 7.77
CA ASP A 55 7.64 6.92 9.20
C ASP A 55 8.99 6.38 9.70
N THR A 56 9.99 6.25 8.83
CA THR A 56 11.36 5.90 9.26
C THR A 56 12.05 7.15 9.83
N PRO A 57 12.47 7.17 11.11
CA PRO A 57 13.25 8.28 11.65
C PRO A 57 14.55 8.44 10.87
N ARG A 58 14.85 9.67 10.46
CA ARG A 58 16.08 10.05 9.77
C ARG A 58 17.32 9.83 10.64
#